data_AF-A0A930VVI5-F1
#
_entry.id   AF-A0A930VVI5-F1
#
_cell.length_a   1.000
_cell.length_b   1.000
_cell.length_c   1.000
_cell.angle_alpha   90.00
_cell.angle_beta   90.00
_cell.angle_gamma   90.00
#
_symmetry.space_group_name_H-M   'P 1'
#
loop_
_entity.id
_entity.type
_entity.pdbx_description
1 polymer ?
#
loop_
_entity_poly.entity_id
_entity_poly.type
_entity_poly.pdbx_seq_one_letter_code
_entity_poly.pdbx_strand_id
1 'polypeptide(L)' 'MSETSQKMLGLCAIIVSIFLLIGGLYLPSDFIAEPLQGILTFAGVVLLIGGNVVMVVAHSGS' A
#
# COMPACT_ATOMS: atom_id res chain seq x y z
N MET A 1 0.40 18.18 -9.72
CA MET A 1 1.67 17.45 -9.50
C MET A 1 2.25 17.12 -10.85
N SER A 2 3.57 17.09 -11.03
CA SER A 2 4.13 16.58 -12.29
C SER A 2 3.87 15.08 -12.39
N GLU A 3 3.83 14.56 -13.62
CA GLU A 3 3.64 13.12 -13.90
C GLU A 3 4.65 12.26 -13.13
N THR A 4 5.90 12.72 -13.07
CA THR A 4 6.97 12.10 -12.28
C THR A 4 6.62 12.01 -10.80
N SER A 5 6.09 13.09 -10.21
CA SER A 5 5.67 13.09 -8.81
C SER A 5 4.49 12.15 -8.54
N GLN A 6 3.54 11.99 -9.47
CA GLN A 6 2.44 11.04 -9.30
C GLN A 6 2.92 9.58 -9.41
N LYS A 7 3.79 9.28 -10.38
CA LYS A 7 4.42 7.95 -10.49
C LYS A 7 5.21 7.59 -9.24
N MET A 8 5.99 8.53 -8.71
CA MET A 8 6.79 8.36 -7.50
C MET A 8 5.91 8.15 -6.26
N LEU A 9 4.78 8.86 -6.16
CA LEU A 9 3.82 8.68 -5.07
C LEU A 9 3.10 7.33 -5.16
N GLY A 10 2.66 6.92 -6.35
CA GLY A 10 2.07 5.59 -6.58
C GLY A 10 3.04 4.46 -6.23
N LEU A 11 4.32 4.59 -6.62
CA LEU A 11 5.37 3.62 -6.25
C LEU A 11 5.57 3.56 -4.73
N CYS A 12 5.69 4.70 -4.05
CA CYS A 12 5.80 4.75 -2.59
C CYS A 12 4.60 4.10 -1.90
N ALA A 13 3.38 4.37 -2.38
CA ALA A 13 2.16 3.76 -1.85
C ALA A 13 2.17 2.23 -1.99
N ILE A 14 2.63 1.71 -3.12
CA ILE A 14 2.78 0.26 -3.36
C ILE A 14 3.84 -0.34 -2.42
N ILE A 15 4.99 0.32 -2.27
CA ILE A 15 6.07 -0.16 -1.37
C ILE A 15 5.57 -0.23 0.07
N VAL A 16 4.93 0.83 0.58
CA VAL A 16 4.38 0.87 1.95
C VAL A 16 3.29 -0.18 2.13
N SER A 17 2.44 -0.38 1.13
CA SER A 17 1.42 -1.44 1.14
C SER A 17 2.03 -2.83 1.35
N ILE A 18 3.12 -3.16 0.64
CA ILE A 18 3.77 -4.47 0.78
C ILE A 18 4.27 -4.68 2.21
N PHE A 19 4.87 -3.66 2.82
CA PHE A 19 5.30 -3.75 4.23
C PHE A 19 4.11 -3.95 5.18
N LEU A 20 2.99 -3.27 4.96
CA LEU A 20 1.77 -3.44 5.75
C LEU A 20 1.17 -4.84 5.58
N LEU A 21 1.19 -5.40 4.37
CA LEU A 21 0.71 -6.76 4.09
C LEU A 21 1.60 -7.82 4.73
N ILE A 22 2.93 -7.67 4.67
CA ILE A 22 3.85 -8.56 5.38
C ILE A 22 3.62 -8.44 6.90
N GLY A 23 3.46 -7.22 7.40
CA GLY A 23 3.13 -6.91 8.78
C GLY A 23 1.81 -7.56 9.24
N GLY A 24 0.80 -7.58 8.39
CA GLY A 24 -0.51 -8.14 8.70
C GLY A 24 -0.62 -9.65 8.47
N LEU A 25 0.02 -10.21 7.45
CA LEU A 25 -0.13 -11.63 7.10
C LEU A 25 0.95 -12.52 7.71
N TYR A 26 2.11 -11.94 8.05
CA TYR A 26 3.31 -12.71 8.38
C TYR A 26 3.84 -12.46 9.78
N LEU A 27 3.38 -11.43 10.50
CA LEU A 27 3.75 -11.29 11.92
C LEU A 27 2.95 -12.29 12.77
N PRO A 28 3.62 -13.01 13.67
CA PRO A 28 2.95 -13.84 14.66
C PRO A 28 2.10 -12.97 15.59
N SER A 29 0.95 -13.51 16.02
CA SER A 29 0.03 -12.89 16.98
C SER A 29 0.67 -12.61 18.35
N ASP A 30 1.82 -13.23 18.64
CA ASP A 30 2.62 -12.96 19.85
C ASP A 30 3.29 -11.56 19.81
N PHE A 31 3.47 -10.97 18.62
CA PHE A 31 4.07 -9.64 18.46
C PHE A 31 3.05 -8.52 18.31
N ILE A 32 1.85 -8.83 17.79
CA ILE A 32 0.80 -7.85 17.47
C ILE A 32 -0.57 -8.44 17.81
N ALA A 33 -1.42 -7.64 18.46
CA ALA A 33 -2.79 -8.04 18.76
C ALA A 33 -3.58 -8.36 17.48
N GLU A 34 -4.37 -9.45 17.49
CA GLU A 34 -5.21 -9.88 16.36
C GLU A 34 -5.99 -8.76 15.62
N PRO A 35 -6.66 -7.80 16.32
CA PRO A 35 -7.36 -6.72 15.62
C PRO A 35 -6.42 -5.80 14.84
N LEU A 36 -5.22 -5.56 15.36
CA LEU A 36 -4.22 -4.73 14.70
C LEU A 36 -3.66 -5.42 13.45
N GLN A 37 -3.50 -6.74 13.51
CA GLN A 37 -3.10 -7.57 12.37
C GLN A 37 -4.12 -7.50 11.21
N GLY A 38 -5.42 -7.54 11.54
CA GLY A 38 -6.50 -7.33 10.58
C GLY A 38 -6.49 -5.93 9.96
N ILE A 39 -6.28 -4.89 10.77
CA ILE A 39 -6.19 -3.49 10.30
C ILE A 39 -4.99 -3.29 9.38
N LEU A 40 -3.82 -3.84 9.72
CA LEU A 40 -2.61 -3.75 8.89
C LEU A 40 -2.85 -4.39 7.52
N THR A 41 -3.44 -5.59 7.51
CA THR A 41 -3.75 -6.31 6.27
C THR A 41 -4.73 -5.51 5.42
N PHE A 42 -5.82 -5.02 6.02
CA PHE A 42 -6.83 -4.23 5.32
C PHE A 42 -6.25 -2.92 4.77
N ALA A 43 -5.50 -2.18 5.60
CA ALA A 43 -4.83 -0.95 5.19
C ALA A 43 -3.84 -1.22 4.05
N GLY A 44 -3.08 -2.31 4.13
CA GLY A 44 -2.18 -2.77 3.08
C GLY A 44 -2.91 -2.98 1.75
N VAL A 45 -4.01 -3.73 1.73
CA VAL A 45 -4.80 -3.97 0.51
C VAL A 45 -5.33 -2.66 -0.09
N VAL A 46 -5.92 -1.78 0.75
CA VAL A 46 -6.47 -0.50 0.28
C VAL A 46 -5.39 0.40 -0.31
N LEU A 47 -4.23 0.49 0.34
CA LEU A 47 -3.08 1.24 -0.16
C LEU A 47 -2.51 0.64 -1.45
N LEU A 48 -2.53 -0.69 -1.62
CA LEU A 48 -2.08 -1.34 -2.84
C LEU A 48 -2.96 -0.95 -4.02
N ILE A 49 -4.28 -1.05 -3.83
CA ILE A 49 -5.27 -0.69 -4.85
C ILE A 49 -5.12 0.80 -5.18
N GLY A 50 -5.07 1.66 -4.16
CA GLY A 50 -4.90 3.10 -4.33
C GLY A 50 -3.61 3.46 -5.07
N GLY A 51 -2.48 2.87 -4.71
CA GLY A 51 -1.19 3.09 -5.36
C GLY A 51 -1.19 2.68 -6.84
N ASN A 52 -1.83 1.55 -7.17
CA ASN A 52 -1.99 1.10 -8.56
C ASN A 52 -2.90 2.04 -9.36
N VAL A 53 -4.02 2.48 -8.79
CA VAL A 53 -4.92 3.45 -9.44
C VAL A 53 -4.19 4.75 -9.73
N VAL A 54 -3.41 5.27 -8.77
CA VAL A 54 -2.59 6.48 -8.97
C VAL A 54 -1.56 6.28 -10.08
N MET A 55 -0.94 5.10 -10.15
CA MET A 55 0.04 4.79 -11.20
C MET A 55 -0.61 4.70 -12.59
N VAL A 56 -1.81 4.12 -12.69
CA VAL A 56 -2.59 4.06 -13.94
C VAL A 56 -3.02 5.46 -14.37
N VAL A 57 -3.58 6.27 -13.46
CA VAL A 57 -3.98 7.65 -13.76
C VAL A 57 -2.79 8.50 -14.21
N ALA A 58 -1.63 8.33 -13.57
CA ALA A 58 -0.40 9.01 -13.97
C ALA A 58 0.11 8.58 -15.35
N HIS A 59 -0.23 7.36 -15.79
CA HIS A 59 0.15 6.86 -17.11
C HIS A 59 -0.84 7.27 -18.21
N SER A 60 -2.15 7.32 -17.91
CA SER A 60 -3.21 7.73 -18.85
C SER A 60 -3.32 9.24 -19.07
N GLY A 61 -2.63 10.06 -18.26
CA GLY A 61 -2.55 11.51 -18.40
C GLY A 61 -1.43 12.02 -19.31
N SER A 62 -0.64 11.13 -19.93
CA SER A 62 0.38 11.41 -20.95
C SER A 62 -0.14 11.10 -22.35
#